data_AF-A0A9D9L4L6-F1
#
_entry.id   AF-A0A9D9L4L6-F1
#
_cell.length_a   1.000
_cell.length_b   1.000
_cell.length_c   1.000
_cell.angle_alpha   90.00
_cell.angle_beta   90.00
_cell.angle_gamma   90.00
#
_symmetry.space_group_name_H-M   'P 1'
#
loop_
_entity.id
_entity.type
_entity.pdbx_description
1 polymer ?
#
loop_
_entity_poly.entity_id
_entity_poly.type
_entity_poly.pdbx_seq_one_letter_code
_entity_poly.pdbx_strand_id
1 'polypeptide(L)'
;MKKYVLTALVMTAAALTGCGGASYKDGTYTARSAEYISDAASEEESEANGYGEVEITVSGGKITDCKFSTYQLDGTPKDEDYGKKDGEIKNRDFYNKAQRARAACDNYAAQLKAKGSVDDVDAVSGATINYNEFKEAATAALKQAEE
;
A
#
# COMPACT_ATOMS: atom_id res chain seq x y z
N MET A 1 0.59 23.27 49.70
CA MET A 1 1.98 23.61 49.37
C MET A 1 2.23 23.18 47.92
N LYS A 2 2.28 24.15 46.99
CA LYS A 2 3.44 24.42 46.11
C LYS A 2 3.68 23.31 45.05
N LYS A 3 3.60 23.50 43.72
CA LYS A 3 3.54 24.68 42.84
C LYS A 3 3.00 24.25 41.46
N TYR A 4 2.32 25.18 40.79
CA TYR A 4 1.99 25.16 39.36
C TYR A 4 3.26 25.26 38.49
N VAL A 5 3.28 24.61 37.33
CA VAL A 5 4.09 25.02 36.17
C VAL A 5 3.28 24.84 34.89
N LEU A 6 2.89 26.00 34.35
CA LEU A 6 2.53 26.24 32.95
C LEU A 6 3.73 25.93 32.06
N THR A 7 3.51 25.24 30.94
CA THR A 7 4.19 25.59 29.68
C THR A 7 3.24 25.34 28.51
N ALA A 8 2.63 26.42 28.05
CA ALA A 8 2.05 26.48 26.72
C ALA A 8 3.20 26.53 25.70
N LEU A 9 3.18 25.63 24.71
CA LEU A 9 3.94 25.78 23.48
C LEU A 9 2.94 25.81 22.33
N VAL A 10 2.47 27.02 22.02
CA VAL A 10 1.82 27.32 20.75
C VAL A 10 2.91 27.28 19.70
N MET A 11 2.99 26.20 18.93
CA MET A 11 3.73 26.21 17.66
C MET A 11 2.77 26.61 16.55
N THR A 12 2.74 27.91 16.29
CA THR A 12 2.22 28.49 15.06
C THR A 12 3.16 28.08 13.93
N ALA A 13 2.84 26.99 13.23
CA ALA A 13 3.50 26.66 11.97
C ALA A 13 2.85 27.48 10.85
N ALA A 14 3.67 28.26 10.18
CA ALA A 14 3.30 29.12 9.08
C ALA A 14 2.62 28.33 7.96
N ALA A 15 1.53 28.88 7.42
CA ALA A 15 0.95 28.43 6.17
C ALA A 15 1.97 28.63 5.04
N LEU A 16 2.68 27.55 4.71
CA LEU A 16 3.42 27.43 3.47
C LEU A 16 2.39 27.18 2.37
N THR A 17 1.93 28.25 1.74
CA THR A 17 1.24 28.21 0.45
C THR A 17 2.24 27.71 -0.60
N GLY A 18 2.38 26.39 -0.65
CA GLY A 18 3.06 25.68 -1.73
C GLY A 18 2.22 25.77 -2.99
N CYS A 19 2.83 26.32 -4.04
CA CYS A 19 2.22 26.48 -5.35
C CYS A 19 1.95 25.09 -5.99
N GLY A 20 0.70 24.82 -6.38
CA GLY A 20 0.39 24.12 -7.63
C GLY A 20 0.43 22.59 -7.71
N GLY A 21 0.07 21.86 -6.65
CA GLY A 21 -0.24 20.42 -6.73
C GLY A 21 -1.45 20.11 -5.87
N ALA A 22 -2.27 19.12 -6.22
CA ALA A 22 -3.43 18.71 -5.41
C ALA A 22 -2.99 18.55 -3.95
N SER A 23 -3.53 19.37 -3.06
CA SER A 23 -3.20 19.30 -1.64
C SER A 23 -4.14 18.29 -1.01
N TYR A 24 -3.64 17.07 -0.75
CA TYR A 24 -4.36 16.08 0.03
C TYR A 24 -4.64 16.62 1.44
N LYS A 25 -5.75 16.19 2.04
CA LYS A 25 -6.05 16.46 3.44
C LYS A 25 -5.21 15.56 4.32
N ASP A 26 -4.77 16.10 5.45
CA ASP A 26 -4.01 15.34 6.43
C ASP A 26 -4.90 14.24 7.05
N GLY A 27 -4.36 13.04 7.18
CA GLY A 27 -5.11 11.88 7.66
C GLY A 27 -4.49 10.56 7.23
N THR A 28 -5.12 9.46 7.64
CA THR A 28 -4.80 8.12 7.18
C THR A 28 -5.97 7.59 6.37
N TYR A 29 -5.70 7.12 5.16
CA TYR A 29 -6.71 6.68 4.20
C TYR A 29 -6.39 5.27 3.76
N THR A 30 -7.41 4.42 3.72
CA THR A 30 -7.28 3.01 3.33
C THR A 30 -8.28 2.70 2.23
N ALA A 31 -7.81 2.03 1.17
CA ALA A 31 -8.67 1.56 0.10
C ALA A 31 -8.18 0.23 -0.46
N ARG A 32 -9.09 -0.50 -1.11
CA ARG A 32 -8.84 -1.80 -1.73
C ARG A 32 -9.02 -1.74 -3.23
N SER A 33 -8.29 -2.58 -3.95
CA SER A 33 -8.57 -2.87 -5.37
C SER A 33 -9.80 -3.76 -5.51
N ALA A 34 -10.30 -3.90 -6.74
CA ALA A 34 -11.16 -5.01 -7.09
C ALA A 34 -10.45 -6.35 -6.89
N GLU A 35 -11.25 -7.41 -6.78
CA GLU A 35 -10.75 -8.78 -6.75
C GLU A 35 -10.18 -9.17 -8.12
N TYR A 36 -8.94 -9.66 -8.13
CA TYR A 36 -8.36 -10.37 -9.24
C TYR A 36 -8.74 -11.86 -9.15
N ILE A 37 -9.34 -12.37 -10.23
CA ILE A 37 -9.67 -13.78 -10.40
C ILE A 37 -9.04 -14.24 -11.71
N SER A 38 -8.09 -15.17 -11.62
CA SER A 38 -7.44 -15.80 -12.78
C SER A 38 -8.33 -16.89 -13.38
N ASP A 39 -8.16 -17.15 -14.69
CA ASP A 39 -8.76 -18.29 -15.39
C ASP A 39 -8.03 -19.62 -15.10
N ALA A 40 -7.31 -19.69 -13.96
CA ALA A 40 -6.51 -20.83 -13.56
C ALA A 40 -7.38 -22.09 -13.36
N ALA A 41 -6.87 -23.23 -13.85
CA ALA A 41 -7.54 -24.52 -13.72
C ALA A 41 -7.08 -25.32 -12.48
N SER A 42 -6.01 -24.87 -11.82
CA SER A 42 -5.42 -25.54 -10.66
C SER A 42 -5.35 -24.62 -9.45
N GLU A 43 -5.38 -25.21 -8.25
CA GLU A 43 -5.28 -24.45 -7.00
C GLU A 43 -4.00 -23.61 -6.94
N GLU A 44 -2.84 -24.19 -7.25
CA GLU A 44 -1.54 -23.47 -7.25
C GLU A 44 -1.52 -22.26 -8.19
N GLU A 45 -2.20 -22.33 -9.33
CA GLU A 45 -2.30 -21.20 -10.26
C GLU A 45 -3.32 -20.15 -9.79
N SER A 46 -4.37 -20.58 -9.09
CA SER A 46 -5.40 -19.71 -8.51
C SER A 46 -4.93 -18.98 -7.25
N GLU A 47 -3.79 -19.35 -6.66
CA GLU A 47 -3.18 -18.68 -5.52
C GLU A 47 -2.82 -17.20 -5.80
N ALA A 48 -2.75 -16.81 -7.08
CA ALA A 48 -2.58 -15.42 -7.46
C ALA A 48 -3.86 -14.58 -7.25
N ASN A 49 -5.03 -15.21 -7.17
CA ASN A 49 -6.32 -14.55 -6.93
C ASN A 49 -6.30 -13.80 -5.61
N GLY A 50 -7.05 -12.71 -5.52
CA GLY A 50 -7.00 -11.87 -4.33
C GLY A 50 -7.29 -10.42 -4.61
N TYR A 51 -6.86 -9.57 -3.69
CA TYR A 51 -6.95 -8.13 -3.85
C TYR A 51 -5.82 -7.44 -3.11
N GLY A 52 -5.57 -6.19 -3.49
CA GLY A 52 -4.65 -5.28 -2.83
C GLY A 52 -5.34 -4.30 -1.90
N GLU A 53 -4.64 -3.90 -0.83
CA GLU A 53 -5.04 -2.83 0.08
C GLU A 53 -3.89 -1.85 0.28
N VAL A 54 -4.16 -0.56 0.09
CA VAL A 54 -3.20 0.51 0.30
C VAL A 54 -3.66 1.36 1.47
N GLU A 55 -2.76 1.58 2.42
CA GLU A 55 -2.87 2.55 3.50
C GLU A 55 -1.87 3.68 3.23
N ILE A 56 -2.36 4.91 3.10
CA ILE A 56 -1.51 6.12 3.03
C ILE A 56 -1.70 6.97 4.28
N THR A 57 -0.63 7.63 4.70
CA THR A 57 -0.70 8.71 5.69
C THR A 57 -0.26 10.02 5.06
N VAL A 58 -1.13 11.02 5.11
CA VAL A 58 -0.89 12.36 4.60
C VAL A 58 -0.62 13.31 5.76
N SER A 59 0.43 14.12 5.66
CA SER A 59 0.69 15.23 6.57
C SER A 59 1.31 16.41 5.82
N GLY A 60 0.82 17.62 6.12
CA GLY A 60 1.19 18.82 5.36
C GLY A 60 0.85 18.71 3.88
N GLY A 61 -0.23 18.02 3.54
CA GLY A 61 -0.69 17.79 2.17
C GLY A 61 0.22 16.91 1.31
N LYS A 62 1.11 16.11 1.92
CA LYS A 62 2.01 15.17 1.24
C LYS A 62 1.88 13.78 1.83
N ILE A 63 2.07 12.76 1.00
CA ILE A 63 2.18 11.37 1.45
C ILE A 63 3.46 11.23 2.28
N THR A 64 3.31 10.94 3.56
CA THR A 64 4.42 10.73 4.51
C THR A 64 4.66 9.26 4.80
N ASP A 65 3.63 8.43 4.64
CA ASP A 65 3.75 6.98 4.71
C ASP A 65 2.83 6.30 3.71
N CYS A 66 3.23 5.12 3.26
CA CYS A 66 2.45 4.27 2.38
C CYS A 66 2.77 2.81 2.72
N LYS A 67 1.74 1.98 2.82
CA LYS A 67 1.84 0.52 2.91
C LYS A 67 0.97 -0.09 1.83
N PHE A 68 1.44 -1.18 1.26
CA PHE A 68 0.67 -1.98 0.32
C PHE A 68 0.71 -3.43 0.78
N SER A 69 -0.47 -3.99 1.06
CA SER A 69 -0.65 -5.38 1.44
C SER A 69 -1.54 -6.08 0.42
N THR A 70 -1.34 -7.37 0.23
CA THR A 70 -2.22 -8.20 -0.62
C THR A 70 -2.80 -9.34 0.17
N TYR A 71 -3.99 -9.77 -0.23
CA TYR A 71 -4.77 -10.79 0.46
C TYR A 71 -5.32 -11.79 -0.54
N GLN A 72 -5.57 -13.01 -0.08
CA GLN A 72 -6.41 -13.97 -0.77
C GLN A 72 -7.87 -13.47 -0.78
N LEU A 73 -8.72 -14.08 -1.61
CA LEU A 73 -10.15 -13.72 -1.70
C LEU A 73 -10.90 -13.90 -0.37
N ASP A 74 -10.48 -14.84 0.47
CA ASP A 74 -11.05 -15.07 1.81
C ASP A 74 -10.54 -14.08 2.87
N GLY A 75 -9.64 -13.16 2.51
CA GLY A 75 -9.02 -12.18 3.40
C GLY A 75 -7.76 -12.67 4.11
N THR A 76 -7.27 -13.88 3.84
CA THR A 76 -5.98 -14.35 4.35
C THR A 76 -4.84 -13.49 3.79
N PRO A 77 -3.95 -12.91 4.63
CA PRO A 77 -2.85 -12.08 4.13
C PRO A 77 -1.82 -12.90 3.34
N LYS A 78 -1.28 -12.32 2.28
CA LYS A 78 -0.15 -12.86 1.52
C LYS A 78 1.18 -12.42 2.16
N ASP A 79 1.42 -12.90 3.38
CA ASP A 79 2.55 -12.52 4.25
C ASP A 79 3.83 -13.37 4.04
N GLU A 80 4.76 -13.39 5.01
CA GLU A 80 6.02 -14.17 4.91
C GLU A 80 5.82 -15.65 4.58
N ASP A 81 4.67 -16.20 4.92
CA ASP A 81 4.33 -17.60 4.67
C ASP A 81 3.64 -17.80 3.32
N TYR A 82 3.34 -16.74 2.56
CA TYR A 82 2.80 -16.86 1.22
C TYR A 82 3.72 -17.68 0.31
N GLY A 83 3.15 -18.69 -0.34
CA GLY A 83 3.89 -19.68 -1.11
C GLY A 83 4.32 -20.94 -0.34
N LYS A 84 4.07 -20.99 0.98
CA LYS A 84 4.24 -22.20 1.80
C LYS A 84 2.91 -22.94 1.93
N LYS A 85 3.01 -24.25 2.16
CA LYS A 85 1.87 -25.10 2.50
C LYS A 85 2.19 -25.84 3.79
N ASP A 86 1.31 -25.70 4.77
CA ASP A 86 1.51 -26.22 6.14
C ASP A 86 2.83 -25.74 6.77
N GLY A 87 3.22 -24.49 6.51
CA GLY A 87 4.48 -23.90 7.00
C GLY A 87 5.74 -24.35 6.26
N GLU A 88 5.62 -25.23 5.25
CA GLU A 88 6.76 -25.75 4.50
C GLU A 88 6.76 -25.28 3.04
N ILE A 89 7.95 -25.09 2.47
CA ILE A 89 8.11 -24.82 1.04
C ILE A 89 7.97 -26.15 0.28
N LYS A 90 6.74 -26.47 -0.13
CA LYS A 90 6.45 -27.67 -0.94
C LYS A 90 6.80 -27.48 -2.42
N ASN A 91 6.68 -26.26 -2.93
CA ASN A 91 6.99 -25.88 -4.30
C ASN A 91 7.91 -24.66 -4.32
N ARG A 92 9.19 -24.86 -4.67
CA ARG A 92 10.21 -23.81 -4.62
C ARG A 92 9.96 -22.70 -5.63
N ASP A 93 9.50 -23.04 -6.83
CA ASP A 93 9.28 -22.06 -7.89
C ASP A 93 8.09 -21.17 -7.57
N PHE A 94 7.01 -21.77 -7.07
CA PHE A 94 5.86 -21.01 -6.58
C PHE A 94 6.23 -20.10 -5.40
N TYR A 95 6.94 -20.63 -4.39
CA TYR A 95 7.42 -19.82 -3.28
C TYR A 95 8.29 -18.64 -3.73
N ASN A 96 9.21 -18.87 -4.68
CA ASN A 96 10.04 -17.80 -5.23
C ASN A 96 9.20 -16.73 -5.95
N LYS A 97 8.13 -17.10 -6.66
CA LYS A 97 7.20 -16.15 -7.29
C LYS A 97 6.43 -15.36 -6.23
N ALA A 98 5.89 -16.04 -5.23
CA ALA A 98 5.16 -15.45 -4.11
C ALA A 98 6.01 -14.39 -3.39
N GLN A 99 7.26 -14.71 -3.05
CA GLN A 99 8.14 -13.77 -2.36
C GLN A 99 8.58 -12.60 -3.25
N ARG A 100 8.69 -12.78 -4.58
CA ARG A 100 8.90 -11.64 -5.50
C ARG A 100 7.69 -10.71 -5.53
N ALA A 101 6.48 -11.25 -5.56
CA ALA A 101 5.26 -10.45 -5.52
C ALA A 101 5.20 -9.61 -4.23
N ARG A 102 5.55 -10.20 -3.08
CA ARG A 102 5.68 -9.48 -1.81
C ARG A 102 6.71 -8.35 -1.86
N ALA A 103 7.91 -8.63 -2.36
CA ALA A 103 8.94 -7.61 -2.49
C ALA A 103 8.53 -6.45 -3.42
N ALA A 104 7.68 -6.71 -4.42
CA ALA A 104 7.11 -5.67 -5.26
C ALA A 104 6.16 -4.75 -4.49
N CYS A 105 5.44 -5.27 -3.47
CA CYS A 105 4.55 -4.44 -2.65
C CYS A 105 5.29 -3.31 -1.95
N ASP A 106 6.40 -3.64 -1.27
CA ASP A 106 7.26 -2.66 -0.61
C ASP A 106 7.82 -1.64 -1.60
N ASN A 107 8.18 -2.11 -2.81
CA ASN A 107 8.70 -1.26 -3.86
C ASN A 107 7.66 -0.22 -4.32
N TYR A 108 6.43 -0.64 -4.60
CA TYR A 108 5.36 0.28 -5.03
C TYR A 108 5.00 1.29 -3.95
N ALA A 109 4.90 0.85 -2.69
CA ALA A 109 4.63 1.74 -1.57
C ALA A 109 5.73 2.81 -1.40
N ALA A 110 7.00 2.40 -1.50
CA ALA A 110 8.13 3.33 -1.46
C ALA A 110 8.13 4.30 -2.65
N GLN A 111 7.81 3.83 -3.86
CA GLN A 111 7.69 4.67 -5.04
C GLN A 111 6.59 5.73 -4.90
N LEU A 112 5.39 5.34 -4.46
CA LEU A 112 4.29 6.29 -4.28
C LEU A 112 4.61 7.34 -3.22
N LYS A 113 5.19 6.93 -2.08
CA LYS A 113 5.66 7.88 -1.07
C LYS A 113 6.68 8.87 -1.64
N ALA A 114 7.63 8.39 -2.46
CA ALA A 114 8.68 9.24 -3.02
C ALA A 114 8.18 10.17 -4.13
N LYS A 115 7.27 9.67 -4.98
CA LYS A 115 6.82 10.36 -6.20
C LYS A 115 5.55 11.19 -5.97
N GLY A 116 4.74 10.82 -4.98
CA GLY A 116 3.50 11.53 -4.62
C GLY A 116 2.35 11.34 -5.62
N SER A 117 2.56 10.54 -6.66
CA SER A 117 1.61 10.30 -7.75
C SER A 117 1.64 8.83 -8.12
N VAL A 118 0.44 8.27 -8.30
CA VAL A 118 0.26 6.87 -8.72
C VAL A 118 0.68 6.69 -10.17
N ASP A 119 0.62 7.73 -11.01
CA ASP A 119 1.01 7.68 -12.44
C ASP A 119 2.51 7.62 -12.67
N ASP A 120 3.28 8.08 -11.69
CA ASP A 120 4.73 8.03 -11.77
C ASP A 120 5.29 6.70 -11.24
N VAL A 121 4.48 5.81 -10.66
CA VAL A 121 4.96 4.53 -10.13
C VAL A 121 5.30 3.57 -11.28
N ASP A 122 6.54 3.09 -11.29
CA ASP A 122 7.06 2.17 -12.30
C ASP A 122 6.67 0.73 -11.98
N ALA A 123 6.27 -0.02 -12.99
CA ALA A 123 5.99 -1.44 -12.87
C ALA A 123 7.27 -2.26 -12.54
N VAL A 124 7.16 -3.19 -11.60
CA VAL A 124 8.20 -4.19 -11.31
C VAL A 124 7.99 -5.40 -12.22
N SER A 125 9.07 -5.84 -12.89
CA SER A 125 9.02 -7.00 -13.79
C SER A 125 8.55 -8.26 -13.06
N GLY A 126 7.55 -8.93 -13.63
CA GLY A 126 6.95 -10.14 -13.05
C GLY A 126 5.91 -9.90 -11.94
N ALA A 127 5.53 -8.64 -11.68
CA ALA A 127 4.56 -8.27 -10.65
C ALA A 127 3.33 -7.52 -11.23
N THR A 128 2.92 -7.85 -12.46
CA THR A 128 1.82 -7.15 -13.16
C THR A 128 0.50 -7.15 -12.37
N ILE A 129 0.17 -8.26 -11.67
CA ILE A 129 -1.05 -8.36 -10.87
C ILE A 129 -0.98 -7.34 -9.71
N ASN A 130 0.05 -7.43 -8.87
CA ASN A 130 0.28 -6.48 -7.78
C ASN A 130 0.36 -5.03 -8.25
N TYR A 131 0.92 -4.76 -9.44
CA TYR A 131 0.97 -3.41 -10.00
C TYR A 131 -0.42 -2.85 -10.24
N ASN A 132 -1.31 -3.64 -10.85
CA ASN A 132 -2.69 -3.21 -11.14
C ASN A 132 -3.48 -3.02 -9.85
N GLU A 133 -3.40 -3.98 -8.93
CA GLU A 133 -4.04 -3.89 -7.61
C GLU A 133 -3.55 -2.66 -6.84
N PHE A 134 -2.25 -2.39 -6.86
CA PHE A 134 -1.67 -1.20 -6.23
C PHE A 134 -2.19 0.09 -6.86
N LYS A 135 -2.14 0.22 -8.18
CA LYS A 135 -2.60 1.41 -8.90
C LYS A 135 -4.05 1.73 -8.55
N GLU A 136 -4.91 0.72 -8.54
CA GLU A 136 -6.33 0.88 -8.20
C GLU A 136 -6.53 1.30 -6.74
N ALA A 137 -5.98 0.54 -5.79
CA ALA A 137 -6.11 0.80 -4.36
C ALA A 137 -5.51 2.15 -3.97
N ALA A 138 -4.33 2.49 -4.47
CA ALA A 138 -3.68 3.76 -4.19
C ALA A 138 -4.45 4.96 -4.77
N THR A 139 -4.99 4.83 -5.99
CA THR A 139 -5.83 5.87 -6.60
C THR A 139 -7.06 6.12 -5.75
N ALA A 140 -7.73 5.06 -5.29
CA ALA A 140 -8.89 5.17 -4.43
C ALA A 140 -8.56 5.81 -3.06
N ALA A 141 -7.43 5.46 -2.45
CA ALA A 141 -7.00 6.05 -1.19
C ALA A 141 -6.65 7.54 -1.33
N LEU A 142 -5.98 7.94 -2.42
CA LEU A 142 -5.68 9.35 -2.68
C LEU A 142 -6.94 10.16 -2.97
N LYS A 143 -7.91 9.58 -3.68
CA LYS A 143 -9.21 10.23 -3.90
C LYS A 143 -9.93 10.53 -2.58
N GLN A 144 -9.93 9.59 -1.63
CA GLN A 144 -10.47 9.85 -0.29
C GLN A 144 -9.73 10.99 0.43
N ALA A 145 -8.44 11.16 0.16
CA ALA A 145 -7.65 12.25 0.72
C ALA A 145 -7.92 13.62 0.06
N GLU A 146 -8.54 13.66 -1.12
CA GLU A 146 -8.98 14.90 -1.77
C GLU A 146 -10.34 15.40 -1.24
N GLU A 147 -11.19 14.47 -0.77
CA GLU A 147 -12.58 14.71 -0.35
C GLU A 147 -12.73 15.41 1.01
#